data_AF-A0A7W0XV15-F1
#
_entry.id   AF-A0A7W0XV15-F1
#
_cell.length_a   1.000
_cell.length_b   1.000
_cell.length_c   1.000
_cell.angle_alpha   90.00
_cell.angle_beta   90.00
_cell.angle_gamma   90.00
#
_symmetry.space_group_name_H-M   'P 1'
#
loop_
_entity.id
_entity.type
_entity.pdbx_description
1 polymer ?
#
loop_
_entity_poly.entity_id
_entity_poly.type
_entity_poly.pdbx_seq_one_letter_code
_entity_poly.pdbx_strand_id
1 'polypeptide(L)'
;LGGGSGGRYYADGEDAIHVVPDSRNLPTEFTEARFPFLVERLGLAVDSGGPGQFRGGLGYDKHIRMLKAGSFMSIADRSILACWGVRGGLAGQPFSVVVDAGGPAEREVDALADGEPVKAGEVIRIRTTGGGGWGDPLDRAVDAVVRDVRWGKVSVAGARRDYGVVLAEDGTADQAGTADLRAALRAARPEVRPFFDRGPGYATLSGGARYADVDLL
;
A
#
# COMPACT_ATOMS: atom_id res chain seq x y z
N LEU A 1 7.89 -12.65 -0.46
CA LEU A 1 6.76 -12.04 -1.21
C LEU A 1 7.27 -10.76 -1.84
N GLY A 2 6.90 -10.45 -3.07
CA GLY A 2 7.22 -9.17 -3.72
C GLY A 2 6.49 -7.98 -3.08
N GLY A 3 6.92 -6.78 -3.45
CA GLY A 3 6.35 -5.51 -3.01
C GLY A 3 6.29 -4.50 -4.15
N GLY A 4 5.79 -3.31 -3.88
CA GLY A 4 5.73 -2.25 -4.89
C GLY A 4 7.08 -1.54 -5.10
N SER A 5 7.44 -1.27 -6.36
CA SER A 5 8.60 -0.40 -6.64
C SER A 5 8.24 1.08 -6.44
N GLY A 6 9.24 1.94 -6.20
CA GLY A 6 8.99 3.39 -6.14
C GLY A 6 8.48 3.94 -7.47
N GLY A 7 7.64 4.98 -7.40
CA GLY A 7 7.31 5.81 -8.56
C GLY A 7 8.59 6.45 -9.11
N ARG A 8 8.72 6.45 -10.43
CA ARG A 8 9.85 7.05 -11.15
C ARG A 8 9.46 8.45 -11.59
N TYR A 9 10.44 9.31 -11.87
CA TYR A 9 10.17 10.67 -12.36
C TYR A 9 9.47 10.76 -13.72
N TYR A 10 9.29 9.61 -14.39
CA TYR A 10 8.70 9.50 -15.73
C TYR A 10 7.63 8.39 -15.84
N ALA A 11 7.43 7.57 -14.80
CA ALA A 11 6.53 6.41 -14.87
C ALA A 11 6.13 5.91 -13.48
N ASP A 12 4.97 5.27 -13.39
CA ASP A 12 4.56 4.59 -12.17
C ASP A 12 5.54 3.47 -11.77
N GLY A 13 5.54 3.14 -10.49
CA GLY A 13 6.22 1.97 -9.97
C GLY A 13 5.55 0.68 -10.43
N GLU A 14 6.35 -0.37 -10.57
CA GLU A 14 5.89 -1.71 -10.89
C GLU A 14 5.24 -2.35 -9.66
N ASP A 15 4.06 -2.92 -9.87
CA ASP A 15 3.29 -3.57 -8.82
C ASP A 15 3.85 -4.98 -8.55
N ALA A 16 3.94 -5.37 -7.28
CA ALA A 16 4.24 -6.73 -6.82
C ALA A 16 5.56 -7.35 -7.36
N ILE A 17 6.62 -6.56 -7.45
CA ILE A 17 7.94 -7.00 -7.94
C ILE A 17 8.70 -7.84 -6.90
N HIS A 18 9.41 -8.85 -7.39
CA HIS A 18 10.34 -9.67 -6.60
C HIS A 18 11.77 -9.17 -6.84
N VAL A 19 12.41 -8.65 -5.80
CA VAL A 19 13.75 -8.05 -5.88
C VAL A 19 14.88 -9.02 -5.54
N VAL A 20 14.55 -10.18 -4.95
CA VAL A 20 15.54 -11.22 -4.65
C VAL A 20 15.76 -12.06 -5.91
N PRO A 21 17.01 -12.21 -6.39
CA PRO A 21 17.32 -13.04 -7.55
C PRO A 21 16.70 -14.43 -7.44
N ASP A 22 16.14 -14.91 -8.55
CA ASP A 22 15.46 -16.21 -8.67
C ASP A 22 14.26 -16.44 -7.71
N SER A 23 13.82 -15.40 -6.99
CA SER A 23 12.58 -15.46 -6.23
C SER A 23 11.38 -15.31 -7.16
N ARG A 24 10.54 -16.35 -7.21
CA ARG A 24 9.28 -16.34 -7.95
C ARG A 24 8.12 -16.56 -7.01
N ASN A 25 6.95 -16.03 -7.37
CA ASN A 25 5.73 -16.37 -6.67
C ASN A 25 5.38 -17.84 -6.95
N LEU A 26 5.05 -18.60 -5.91
CA LEU A 26 4.63 -20.00 -6.06
C LEU A 26 3.15 -20.03 -6.46
N PRO A 27 2.75 -20.88 -7.43
CA PRO A 27 1.35 -21.08 -7.76
C PRO A 27 0.55 -21.52 -6.53
N THR A 28 -0.66 -20.99 -6.40
CA THR A 28 -1.56 -21.30 -5.28
C THR A 28 -1.82 -22.80 -5.20
N GLU A 29 -2.12 -23.44 -6.34
CA GLU A 29 -2.42 -24.86 -6.44
C GLU A 29 -1.28 -25.73 -5.92
N PHE A 30 -0.03 -25.32 -6.18
CA PHE A 30 1.14 -26.01 -5.65
C PHE A 30 1.23 -25.91 -4.12
N THR A 31 0.97 -24.72 -3.57
CA THR A 31 1.04 -24.51 -2.12
C THR A 31 -0.09 -25.22 -1.36
N GLU A 32 -1.32 -25.19 -1.89
CA GLU A 32 -2.48 -25.86 -1.27
C GLU A 32 -2.39 -27.38 -1.32
N ALA A 33 -1.77 -27.95 -2.37
CA ALA A 33 -1.53 -29.40 -2.43
C ALA A 33 -0.49 -29.89 -1.42
N ARG A 34 0.36 -29.00 -0.89
CA ARG A 34 1.51 -29.36 -0.04
C ARG A 34 1.34 -28.96 1.42
N PHE A 35 0.56 -27.92 1.70
CA PHE A 35 0.42 -27.34 3.03
C PHE A 35 -1.05 -27.30 3.47
N PRO A 36 -1.35 -27.43 4.77
CA PRO A 36 -2.73 -27.51 5.27
C PRO A 36 -3.37 -26.12 5.38
N PHE A 37 -3.45 -25.39 4.27
CA PHE A 37 -4.14 -24.11 4.16
C PHE A 37 -4.79 -23.95 2.78
N LEU A 38 -5.70 -22.99 2.66
CA LEU A 38 -6.27 -22.52 1.39
C LEU A 38 -5.94 -21.04 1.20
N VAL A 39 -5.60 -20.64 -0.02
CA VAL A 39 -5.41 -19.25 -0.40
C VAL A 39 -6.74 -18.69 -0.89
N GLU A 40 -7.45 -17.99 -0.03
CA GLU A 40 -8.76 -17.42 -0.37
C GLU A 40 -8.66 -16.21 -1.29
N ARG A 41 -7.53 -15.49 -1.21
CA ARG A 41 -7.26 -14.31 -2.02
C ARG A 41 -5.77 -14.19 -2.30
N LEU A 42 -5.46 -13.87 -3.55
CA LEU A 42 -4.16 -13.38 -3.97
C LEU A 42 -4.38 -12.27 -4.99
N GLY A 43 -4.18 -11.03 -4.58
CA GLY A 43 -4.36 -9.87 -5.45
C GLY A 43 -3.46 -8.71 -5.07
N LEU A 44 -3.62 -7.60 -5.78
CA LEU A 44 -2.97 -6.35 -5.41
C LEU A 44 -3.62 -5.75 -4.16
N ALA A 45 -2.80 -5.21 -3.28
CA ALA A 45 -3.26 -4.42 -2.14
C ALA A 45 -3.69 -3.03 -2.61
N VAL A 46 -4.97 -2.88 -2.90
CA VAL A 46 -5.57 -1.59 -3.31
C VAL A 46 -5.13 -0.47 -2.36
N ASP A 47 -4.79 0.69 -2.93
CA ASP A 47 -4.27 1.87 -2.23
C ASP A 47 -2.94 1.68 -1.49
N SER A 48 -2.21 0.57 -1.68
CA SER A 48 -0.94 0.37 -0.97
C SER A 48 0.20 1.18 -1.57
N GLY A 49 0.15 1.47 -2.87
CA GLY A 49 1.14 2.28 -3.56
C GLY A 49 1.06 3.74 -3.15
N GLY A 50 2.20 4.34 -2.83
CA GLY A 50 2.32 5.73 -2.42
C GLY A 50 1.77 6.67 -3.50
N PRO A 51 0.81 7.54 -3.16
CA PRO A 51 0.29 8.52 -4.09
C PRO A 51 1.38 9.45 -4.62
N GLY A 52 1.32 9.76 -5.91
CA GLY A 52 2.20 10.75 -6.54
C GLY A 52 1.73 11.09 -7.93
N GLN A 53 2.37 12.07 -8.58
CA GLN A 53 2.20 12.28 -10.02
C GLN A 53 2.43 10.96 -10.76
N PHE A 54 3.48 10.25 -10.35
CA PHE A 54 3.70 8.85 -10.65
C PHE A 54 3.55 8.02 -9.37
N ARG A 55 2.60 7.09 -9.38
CA ARG A 55 2.21 6.28 -8.23
C ARG A 55 3.29 5.24 -7.94
N GLY A 56 3.57 4.96 -6.67
CA GLY A 56 4.37 3.80 -6.29
C GLY A 56 3.63 2.49 -6.59
N GLY A 57 4.36 1.43 -6.91
CA GLY A 57 3.79 0.10 -7.16
C GLY A 57 2.98 -0.41 -5.96
N LEU A 58 1.97 -1.23 -6.22
CA LEU A 58 1.20 -1.91 -5.17
C LEU A 58 1.93 -3.14 -4.64
N GLY A 59 1.63 -3.50 -3.39
CA GLY A 59 2.00 -4.77 -2.80
C GLY A 59 0.92 -5.83 -3.02
N TYR A 60 1.09 -6.99 -2.38
CA TYR A 60 0.12 -8.08 -2.34
C TYR A 60 -0.90 -7.88 -1.24
N ASP A 61 -2.11 -8.38 -1.45
CA ASP A 61 -3.11 -8.69 -0.42
C ASP A 61 -3.42 -10.19 -0.53
N LYS A 62 -2.82 -10.98 0.36
CA LYS A 62 -2.90 -12.45 0.37
C LYS A 62 -3.61 -12.93 1.61
N HIS A 63 -4.67 -13.71 1.43
CA HIS A 63 -5.47 -14.27 2.53
C HIS A 63 -5.30 -15.79 2.53
N ILE A 64 -4.88 -16.33 3.67
CA ILE A 64 -4.57 -17.75 3.84
C ILE A 64 -5.44 -18.30 4.97
N ARG A 65 -6.44 -19.14 4.64
CA ARG A 65 -7.24 -19.85 5.64
C ARG A 65 -6.51 -21.09 6.10
N MET A 66 -6.26 -21.19 7.39
CA MET A 66 -5.62 -22.38 7.98
C MET A 66 -6.62 -23.53 8.06
N LEU A 67 -6.28 -24.71 7.52
CA LEU A 67 -7.13 -25.91 7.64
C LEU A 67 -6.85 -26.71 8.90
N LYS A 68 -5.68 -26.51 9.49
CA LYS A 68 -5.25 -27.10 10.77
C LYS A 68 -4.64 -26.00 11.63
N ALA A 69 -4.75 -26.17 12.94
CA ALA A 69 -4.06 -25.29 13.87
C ALA A 69 -2.53 -25.42 13.69
N GLY A 70 -1.81 -24.33 13.89
CA GLY A 70 -0.37 -24.27 13.74
C GLY A 70 0.20 -22.98 14.32
N SER A 71 1.48 -22.72 14.02
CA SER A 71 2.13 -21.46 14.32
C SER A 71 2.48 -20.71 13.04
N PHE A 72 2.35 -19.39 13.09
CA PHE A 72 2.75 -18.47 12.05
C PHE A 72 4.02 -17.73 12.48
N MET A 73 4.88 -17.47 11.51
CA MET A 73 6.11 -16.69 11.69
C MET A 73 6.12 -15.60 10.62
N SER A 74 6.36 -14.38 11.05
CA SER A 74 6.61 -13.24 10.17
C SER A 74 8.07 -12.82 10.29
N ILE A 75 8.74 -12.75 9.15
CA ILE A 75 10.07 -12.14 9.01
C ILE A 75 9.96 -11.08 7.93
N ALA A 76 9.53 -9.90 8.33
CA ALA A 76 9.31 -8.78 7.44
C ALA A 76 9.83 -7.47 8.05
N ASP A 77 10.17 -6.54 7.17
CA ASP A 77 10.57 -5.17 7.48
C ASP A 77 9.51 -4.21 6.89
N ARG A 78 9.72 -2.90 7.01
CA ARG A 78 8.85 -1.84 6.48
C ARG A 78 7.43 -1.84 7.07
N SER A 79 7.29 -2.26 8.33
CA SER A 79 6.02 -2.23 9.07
C SER A 79 5.79 -0.95 9.85
N ILE A 80 6.85 -0.26 10.26
CA ILE A 80 6.78 1.07 10.88
C ILE A 80 7.13 2.13 9.83
N LEU A 81 8.32 2.05 9.24
CA LEU A 81 8.76 2.96 8.18
C LEU A 81 8.38 2.39 6.81
N ALA A 82 7.40 3.00 6.15
CA ALA A 82 7.02 2.62 4.79
C ALA A 82 8.06 3.04 3.74
N CYS A 83 7.86 2.62 2.49
CA CYS A 83 8.62 3.16 1.36
C CYS A 83 8.29 4.65 1.17
N TRP A 84 9.32 5.50 1.18
CA TRP A 84 9.15 6.95 1.21
C TRP A 84 8.67 7.51 -0.11
N GLY A 85 7.79 8.50 -0.04
CA GLY A 85 7.46 9.36 -1.18
C GLY A 85 8.56 10.39 -1.40
N VAL A 86 8.71 10.85 -2.65
CA VAL A 86 9.78 11.78 -3.02
C VAL A 86 9.24 12.93 -3.87
N ARG A 87 9.79 14.13 -3.65
CA ARG A 87 9.49 15.36 -4.40
C ARG A 87 7.99 15.69 -4.39
N GLY A 88 7.35 15.59 -3.22
CA GLY A 88 5.92 15.82 -3.04
C GLY A 88 5.04 14.59 -3.25
N GLY A 89 5.61 13.46 -3.66
CA GLY A 89 4.95 12.16 -3.57
C GLY A 89 4.84 11.70 -2.12
N LEU A 90 3.86 10.87 -1.83
CA LEU A 90 3.54 10.38 -0.50
C LEU A 90 4.09 8.96 -0.30
N ALA A 91 4.35 8.60 0.95
CA ALA A 91 4.78 7.25 1.30
C ALA A 91 3.74 6.19 0.92
N GLY A 92 4.21 4.99 0.60
CA GLY A 92 3.36 3.82 0.43
C GLY A 92 2.78 3.34 1.76
N GLN A 93 1.90 2.34 1.69
CA GLN A 93 1.43 1.66 2.89
C GLN A 93 2.51 0.70 3.43
N PRO A 94 2.64 0.60 4.76
CA PRO A 94 3.58 -0.32 5.38
C PRO A 94 3.14 -1.78 5.18
N PHE A 95 4.07 -2.70 5.42
CA PHE A 95 3.77 -4.11 5.57
C PHE A 95 2.89 -4.35 6.80
N SER A 96 1.89 -5.23 6.68
CA SER A 96 1.08 -5.67 7.82
C SER A 96 0.63 -7.12 7.73
N VAL A 97 0.44 -7.72 8.90
CA VAL A 97 -0.18 -9.03 9.07
C VAL A 97 -1.32 -8.92 10.07
N VAL A 98 -2.45 -9.53 9.71
CA VAL A 98 -3.61 -9.69 10.59
C VAL A 98 -3.95 -11.18 10.63
N VAL A 99 -4.16 -11.73 11.83
CA VAL A 99 -4.67 -13.09 12.02
C VAL A 99 -6.12 -13.04 12.44
N ASP A 100 -6.90 -14.01 11.95
CA ASP A 100 -8.36 -14.06 12.05
C ASP A 100 -9.02 -12.82 11.44
N ALA A 101 -8.53 -12.40 10.26
CA ALA A 101 -9.04 -11.23 9.56
C ALA A 101 -10.53 -11.36 9.25
N GLY A 102 -11.34 -10.41 9.76
CA GLY A 102 -12.80 -10.42 9.70
C GLY A 102 -13.47 -11.37 10.70
N GLY A 103 -12.71 -12.03 11.57
CA GLY A 103 -13.19 -12.97 12.58
C GLY A 103 -13.26 -12.38 13.99
N PRO A 104 -13.81 -13.14 14.95
CA PRO A 104 -14.01 -12.67 16.33
C PRO A 104 -12.72 -12.54 17.15
N ALA A 105 -11.61 -13.09 16.69
CA ALA A 105 -10.29 -13.02 17.33
C ALA A 105 -9.28 -12.26 16.46
N GLU A 106 -9.76 -11.34 15.61
CA GLU A 106 -8.92 -10.50 14.77
C GLU A 106 -7.85 -9.78 15.59
N ARG A 107 -6.59 -9.90 15.15
CA ARG A 107 -5.46 -9.20 15.77
C ARG A 107 -4.36 -8.91 14.77
N GLU A 108 -3.67 -7.79 14.98
CA GLU A 108 -2.43 -7.49 14.27
C GLU A 108 -1.29 -8.32 14.85
N VAL A 109 -0.36 -8.70 13.98
CA VAL A 109 0.85 -9.43 14.34
C VAL A 109 2.05 -8.59 13.92
N ASP A 110 3.04 -8.50 14.82
CA ASP A 110 4.28 -7.79 14.54
C ASP A 110 4.98 -8.36 13.31
N ALA A 111 5.64 -7.49 12.56
CA ALA A 111 6.33 -7.88 11.33
C ALA A 111 7.50 -8.85 11.57
N LEU A 112 8.09 -8.79 12.77
CA LEU A 112 9.03 -9.77 13.29
C LEU A 112 8.35 -10.51 14.44
N ALA A 113 7.77 -11.65 14.14
CA ALA A 113 7.07 -12.49 15.11
C ALA A 113 7.38 -13.96 14.83
N ASP A 114 7.51 -14.75 15.89
CA ASP A 114 7.72 -16.19 15.80
C ASP A 114 6.75 -16.91 16.73
N GLY A 115 6.32 -18.10 16.34
CA GLY A 115 5.43 -18.93 17.15
C GLY A 115 4.01 -18.40 17.31
N GLU A 116 3.54 -17.46 16.49
CA GLU A 116 2.20 -16.86 16.62
C GLU A 116 1.11 -17.94 16.42
N PRO A 117 0.30 -18.28 17.43
CA PRO A 117 -0.64 -19.38 17.32
C PRO A 117 -1.81 -19.05 16.39
N VAL A 118 -2.09 -19.89 15.41
CA VAL A 118 -3.22 -19.73 14.50
C VAL A 118 -4.10 -20.98 14.55
N LYS A 119 -5.39 -20.80 14.78
CA LYS A 119 -6.35 -21.91 14.87
C LYS A 119 -6.81 -22.35 13.48
N ALA A 120 -7.30 -23.58 13.40
CA ALA A 120 -8.00 -24.03 12.20
C ALA A 120 -9.23 -23.13 11.94
N GLY A 121 -9.41 -22.73 10.69
CA GLY A 121 -10.49 -21.84 10.24
C GLY A 121 -10.12 -20.36 10.22
N GLU A 122 -9.13 -19.92 11.00
CA GLU A 122 -8.67 -18.52 11.02
C GLU A 122 -7.97 -18.15 9.71
N VAL A 123 -8.12 -16.89 9.29
CA VAL A 123 -7.53 -16.34 8.08
C VAL A 123 -6.34 -15.44 8.43
N ILE A 124 -5.17 -15.77 7.90
CA ILE A 124 -3.99 -14.90 7.95
C ILE A 124 -4.02 -14.00 6.73
N ARG A 125 -4.21 -12.69 6.94
CA ARG A 125 -4.11 -11.66 5.91
C ARG A 125 -2.73 -11.03 5.95
N ILE A 126 -2.01 -11.12 4.84
CA ILE A 126 -0.70 -10.50 4.66
C ILE A 126 -0.84 -9.42 3.59
N ARG A 127 -0.49 -8.18 3.95
CA ARG A 127 -0.35 -7.07 3.01
C ARG A 127 1.11 -6.68 2.88
N THR A 128 1.69 -6.84 1.70
CA THR A 128 3.07 -6.37 1.49
C THR A 128 3.10 -4.88 1.19
N THR A 129 4.24 -4.26 1.49
CA THR A 129 4.41 -2.81 1.31
C THR A 129 4.24 -2.40 -0.15
N GLY A 130 3.61 -1.23 -0.36
CA GLY A 130 3.68 -0.55 -1.64
C GLY A 130 4.90 0.36 -1.71
N GLY A 131 5.33 0.69 -2.93
CA GLY A 131 6.41 1.66 -3.14
C GLY A 131 5.93 3.07 -2.84
N GLY A 132 6.85 4.01 -2.57
CA GLY A 132 6.50 5.42 -2.42
C GLY A 132 6.22 6.10 -3.77
N GLY A 133 5.40 7.15 -3.75
CA GLY A 133 5.06 7.93 -4.93
C GLY A 133 6.15 8.95 -5.31
N TRP A 134 6.13 9.38 -6.57
CA TRP A 134 6.96 10.47 -7.05
C TRP A 134 6.12 11.65 -7.52
N GLY A 135 6.51 12.85 -7.11
CA GLY A 135 5.86 14.07 -7.55
C GLY A 135 4.49 14.25 -6.90
N ASP A 136 3.91 15.42 -7.09
CA ASP A 136 2.65 15.81 -6.49
C ASP A 136 1.46 14.96 -6.98
N PRO A 137 0.71 14.27 -6.09
CA PRO A 137 -0.48 13.51 -6.47
C PRO A 137 -1.55 14.32 -7.21
N LEU A 138 -1.68 15.62 -6.92
CA LEU A 138 -2.68 16.50 -7.56
C LEU A 138 -2.28 16.90 -8.98
N ASP A 139 -1.04 16.61 -9.38
CA ASP A 139 -0.53 16.80 -10.74
C ASP A 139 -0.65 15.51 -11.58
N ARG A 140 -1.09 14.38 -10.99
CA ARG A 140 -1.39 13.16 -11.75
C ARG A 140 -2.52 13.43 -12.74
N ALA A 141 -2.40 12.91 -13.96
CA ALA A 141 -3.45 13.02 -14.97
C ALA A 141 -4.75 12.36 -14.49
N VAL A 142 -5.88 13.05 -14.65
CA VAL A 142 -7.19 12.57 -14.19
C VAL A 142 -7.54 11.22 -14.81
N ASP A 143 -7.31 11.05 -16.10
CA ASP A 143 -7.56 9.79 -16.82
C ASP A 143 -6.70 8.63 -16.30
N ALA A 144 -5.48 8.92 -15.82
CA ALA A 144 -4.63 7.91 -15.21
C ALA A 144 -5.21 7.44 -13.88
N VAL A 145 -5.78 8.35 -13.07
CA VAL A 145 -6.47 8.00 -11.82
C VAL A 145 -7.74 7.21 -12.08
N VAL A 146 -8.57 7.62 -13.05
CA VAL A 146 -9.78 6.88 -13.44
C VAL A 146 -9.42 5.46 -13.89
N ARG A 147 -8.35 5.31 -14.67
CA ARG A 147 -7.84 3.99 -15.08
C ARG A 147 -7.35 3.17 -13.89
N ASP A 148 -6.62 3.76 -12.95
CA ASP A 148 -6.19 3.07 -11.73
C ASP A 148 -7.38 2.59 -10.90
N VAL A 149 -8.46 3.37 -10.83
CA VAL A 149 -9.71 2.97 -10.17
C VAL A 149 -10.37 1.81 -10.89
N ARG A 150 -10.50 1.88 -12.22
CA ARG A 150 -11.06 0.78 -13.03
C ARG A 150 -10.24 -0.50 -12.92
N TRP A 151 -8.93 -0.40 -12.72
CA TRP A 151 -8.04 -1.55 -12.53
C TRP A 151 -7.95 -2.03 -11.08
N GLY A 152 -8.69 -1.41 -10.15
CA GLY A 152 -8.66 -1.77 -8.73
C GLY A 152 -7.32 -1.52 -8.06
N LYS A 153 -6.50 -0.60 -8.61
CA LYS A 153 -5.23 -0.19 -7.98
C LYS A 153 -5.46 0.92 -6.96
N VAL A 154 -6.39 1.81 -7.26
CA VAL A 154 -6.81 2.92 -6.40
C VAL A 154 -8.30 2.75 -6.12
N SER A 155 -8.76 2.93 -4.88
CA SER A 155 -10.19 2.93 -4.58
C SER A 155 -10.84 4.27 -4.98
N VAL A 156 -12.16 4.32 -5.12
CA VAL A 156 -12.89 5.59 -5.34
C VAL A 156 -12.59 6.60 -4.21
N ALA A 157 -12.51 6.10 -2.97
CA ALA A 157 -12.15 6.92 -1.82
C ALA A 157 -10.69 7.41 -1.90
N GLY A 158 -9.74 6.55 -2.32
CA GLY A 158 -8.35 6.91 -2.55
C GLY A 158 -8.18 7.94 -3.67
N ALA A 159 -8.92 7.80 -4.77
CA ALA A 159 -8.93 8.76 -5.88
C ALA A 159 -9.30 10.17 -5.40
N ARG A 160 -10.35 10.27 -4.59
CA ARG A 160 -10.81 11.53 -4.00
C ARG A 160 -9.82 12.07 -2.97
N ARG A 161 -9.40 11.25 -2.01
CA ARG A 161 -8.54 11.63 -0.89
C ARG A 161 -7.15 12.06 -1.35
N ASP A 162 -6.51 11.24 -2.17
CA ASP A 162 -5.07 11.37 -2.45
C ASP A 162 -4.80 12.17 -3.72
N TYR A 163 -5.64 12.04 -4.75
CA TYR A 163 -5.41 12.66 -6.07
C TYR A 163 -6.36 13.82 -6.38
N GLY A 164 -7.31 14.08 -5.48
CA GLY A 164 -8.36 15.09 -5.66
C GLY A 164 -9.28 14.81 -6.85
N VAL A 165 -9.40 13.55 -7.29
CA VAL A 165 -10.22 13.15 -8.44
C VAL A 165 -11.57 12.67 -7.95
N VAL A 166 -12.63 13.29 -8.47
CA VAL A 166 -14.02 12.91 -8.20
C VAL A 166 -14.53 12.07 -9.36
N LEU A 167 -15.08 10.90 -9.05
CA LEU A 167 -15.73 10.05 -10.05
C LEU A 167 -17.24 10.25 -10.01
N ALA A 168 -17.87 10.29 -11.18
CA ALA A 168 -19.31 10.23 -11.34
C ALA A 168 -19.82 8.80 -11.14
N GLU A 169 -21.14 8.63 -11.05
CA GLU A 169 -21.79 7.32 -10.83
C GLU A 169 -21.46 6.29 -11.92
N ASP A 170 -21.20 6.75 -13.15
CA ASP A 170 -20.83 5.90 -14.28
C ASP A 170 -19.33 5.53 -14.33
N GLY A 171 -18.54 5.95 -13.33
CA GLY A 171 -17.10 5.68 -13.26
C GLY A 171 -16.26 6.52 -14.22
N THR A 172 -16.80 7.61 -14.77
CA THR A 172 -16.04 8.67 -15.45
C THR A 172 -15.61 9.75 -14.46
N ALA A 173 -14.72 10.65 -14.87
CA ALA A 173 -14.31 11.76 -14.02
C ALA A 173 -15.32 12.92 -14.05
N ASP A 174 -15.75 13.38 -12.89
CA ASP A 174 -16.38 14.68 -12.73
C ASP A 174 -15.29 15.76 -12.80
N GLN A 175 -15.19 16.42 -13.96
CA GLN A 175 -14.14 17.40 -14.24
C GLN A 175 -14.27 18.65 -13.36
N ALA A 176 -15.49 19.12 -13.11
CA ALA A 176 -15.73 20.31 -12.30
C ALA A 176 -15.43 20.00 -10.83
N GLY A 177 -15.99 18.92 -10.29
CA GLY A 177 -15.72 18.49 -8.92
C GLY A 177 -14.24 18.16 -8.67
N THR A 178 -13.55 17.60 -9.66
CA THR A 178 -12.10 17.37 -9.60
C THR A 178 -11.29 18.67 -9.57
N ALA A 179 -11.65 19.65 -10.39
CA ALA A 179 -10.98 20.96 -10.40
C ALA A 179 -11.14 21.68 -9.06
N ASP A 180 -12.37 21.72 -8.53
CA ASP A 180 -12.68 22.36 -7.25
C ASP A 180 -11.97 21.67 -6.08
N LEU A 181 -12.01 20.33 -6.05
CA LEU A 181 -11.36 19.55 -5.00
C LEU A 181 -9.84 19.73 -5.03
N ARG A 182 -9.22 19.70 -6.22
CA ARG A 182 -7.78 19.96 -6.35
C ARG A 182 -7.41 21.38 -5.93
N ALA A 183 -8.22 22.38 -6.25
CA ALA A 183 -8.00 23.75 -5.81
C ALA A 183 -8.07 23.86 -4.29
N ALA A 184 -9.09 23.28 -3.66
CA ALA A 184 -9.25 23.25 -2.21
C ALA A 184 -8.10 22.52 -1.51
N LEU A 185 -7.70 21.34 -2.01
CA LEU A 185 -6.58 20.57 -1.46
C LEU A 185 -5.26 21.32 -1.61
N ARG A 186 -5.01 22.01 -2.74
CA ARG A 186 -3.81 22.84 -2.90
C ARG A 186 -3.80 24.01 -1.92
N ALA A 187 -4.94 24.68 -1.70
CA ALA A 187 -5.05 25.79 -0.76
C ALA A 187 -4.86 25.38 0.71
N ALA A 188 -5.24 24.15 1.06
CA ALA A 188 -5.11 23.62 2.42
C ALA A 188 -3.70 23.08 2.76
N ARG A 189 -2.74 23.14 1.84
CA ARG A 189 -1.42 22.54 2.04
C ARG A 189 -0.54 23.33 3.01
N PRO A 190 0.30 22.62 3.77
CA PRO A 190 1.34 23.29 4.54
C PRO A 190 2.33 24.00 3.59
N GLU A 191 2.83 25.14 4.04
CA GLU A 191 3.85 25.92 3.34
C GLU A 191 5.15 25.11 3.17
N VAL A 192 5.52 24.37 4.22
CA VAL A 192 6.68 23.49 4.24
C VAL A 192 6.30 22.12 3.68
N ARG A 193 6.99 21.72 2.60
CA ARG A 193 6.85 20.39 2.00
C ARG A 193 8.22 19.71 1.94
N PRO A 194 8.48 18.72 2.80
CA PRO A 194 9.75 18.00 2.76
C PRO A 194 9.92 17.26 1.44
N PHE A 195 11.16 17.13 1.00
CA PHE A 195 11.53 16.38 -0.18
C PHE A 195 11.20 14.90 -0.03
N PHE A 196 11.34 14.35 1.18
CA PHE A 196 10.97 12.98 1.52
C PHE A 196 9.71 12.95 2.39
N ASP A 197 8.66 12.28 1.91
CA ASP A 197 7.55 11.84 2.77
C ASP A 197 7.93 10.49 3.37
N ARG A 198 8.29 10.48 4.66
CA ARG A 198 8.73 9.26 5.36
C ARG A 198 7.58 8.39 5.87
N GLY A 199 6.34 8.81 5.63
CA GLY A 199 5.14 8.13 6.10
C GLY A 199 4.86 8.32 7.59
N PRO A 200 3.71 7.82 8.06
CA PRO A 200 3.22 8.09 9.41
C PRO A 200 4.09 7.50 10.53
N GLY A 201 4.76 6.37 10.29
CA GLY A 201 5.58 5.73 11.32
C GLY A 201 6.88 6.46 11.66
N TYR A 202 7.30 7.43 10.85
CA TYR A 202 8.51 8.21 11.16
C TYR A 202 8.36 9.04 12.44
N ALA A 203 7.18 9.59 12.70
CA ALA A 203 6.92 10.37 13.91
C ALA A 203 7.08 9.53 15.18
N THR A 204 6.69 8.25 15.14
CA THR A 204 6.84 7.33 16.27
C THR A 204 8.31 7.10 16.62
N LEU A 205 9.20 7.04 15.63
CA LEU A 205 10.63 6.79 15.84
C LEU A 205 11.45 8.07 16.10
N SER A 206 10.94 9.23 15.71
CA SER A 206 11.65 10.51 15.80
C SER A 206 11.19 11.39 16.96
N GLY A 207 10.41 10.86 17.90
CA GLY A 207 9.89 11.63 19.03
C GLY A 207 8.83 12.67 18.65
N GLY A 208 8.10 12.43 17.55
CA GLY A 208 6.99 13.25 17.07
C GLY A 208 7.29 14.10 15.84
N ALA A 209 8.54 14.14 15.36
CA ALA A 209 8.89 14.89 14.16
C ALA A 209 8.31 14.23 12.90
N ARG A 210 7.81 15.03 11.95
CA ARG A 210 7.18 14.49 10.72
C ARG A 210 8.16 14.34 9.56
N TYR A 211 9.32 14.97 9.64
CA TYR A 211 10.41 14.93 8.67
C TYR A 211 11.73 15.21 9.39
N ALA A 212 12.84 14.86 8.75
CA ALA A 212 14.18 15.25 9.21
C ALA A 212 14.53 16.65 8.66
N ASP A 213 15.40 17.39 9.34
CA ASP A 213 15.82 18.73 8.88
C ASP A 213 16.44 18.70 7.47
N VAL A 214 17.16 17.61 7.15
CA VAL A 214 17.77 17.38 5.82
C VAL A 214 16.75 17.11 4.71
N ASP A 215 15.48 16.92 5.04
CA ASP A 215 14.42 16.73 4.06
C ASP A 215 13.93 18.09 3.50
N LEU A 216 14.30 19.22 4.11
CA LEU A 216 13.98 20.57 3.63
C LEU A 216 15.10 21.03 2.68
N LEU A 217 15.03 20.61 1.41
CA LEU A 217 15.96 21.02 0.34
C LEU A 217 15.39 22.16 -0.50
#